data_AF-A0A9D9U1A6-F1
#
_entry.id   AF-A0A9D9U1A6-F1
#
_cell.length_a   1.000
_cell.length_b   1.000
_cell.length_c   1.000
_cell.angle_alpha   90.00
_cell.angle_beta   90.00
_cell.angle_gamma   90.00
#
_symmetry.space_group_name_H-M   'P 1'
#
loop_
_entity.id
_entity.type
_entity.pdbx_description
1 polymer ?
#
loop_
_entity_poly.entity_id
_entity_poly.type
_entity_poly.pdbx_seq_one_letter_code
_entity_poly.pdbx_strand_id
1 'polypeptide(L)'
;MLTARALMTLLRAMMGVAANLLLAVLLHWRETESLYQENNLLENLQLAALAGCVLVYGLRARRGVDGYARLQLGALAVLSACMFYRESDFHWLLPEGTRAYAIAYVIHRGAFVLALLGVAGAFTRCWLLDRRRFLDFLDSGPGVLLVLATVLLAGGVLLDKSVVSIAEPNRLFEELFELNAYGLMLIAGGSRALGRPPAGRAPGSSGVPVAGPARTVPLDR
;
A
#
# COMPACT_ATOMS: atom_id res chain seq x y z
N MET A 1 22.75 -4.19 1.85
CA MET A 1 22.92 -4.92 3.13
C MET A 1 21.89 -4.29 4.06
N LEU A 2 20.92 -5.06 4.54
CA LEU A 2 19.85 -4.52 5.39
C LEU A 2 20.44 -3.82 6.62
N THR A 3 19.96 -2.61 6.90
CA THR A 3 20.33 -1.92 8.13
C THR A 3 19.83 -2.71 9.34
N ALA A 4 20.53 -2.68 10.48
CA ALA A 4 20.09 -3.35 11.69
C ALA A 4 18.66 -2.95 12.09
N ARG A 5 18.28 -1.68 11.85
CA ARG A 5 16.91 -1.19 12.07
C ARG A 5 15.90 -1.84 11.13
N ALA A 6 16.20 -1.95 9.84
CA ALA A 6 15.31 -2.62 8.89
C ALA A 6 15.18 -4.12 9.19
N LEU A 7 16.27 -4.79 9.59
CA LEU A 7 16.23 -6.18 10.03
C LEU A 7 15.33 -6.36 11.26
N MET A 8 15.47 -5.51 12.28
CA MET A 8 14.58 -5.55 13.45
C MET A 8 13.12 -5.27 13.09
N THR A 9 12.86 -4.32 12.18
CA THR A 9 11.50 -4.07 11.67
C THR A 9 10.92 -5.30 10.98
N LEU A 10 11.70 -5.94 10.12
CA LEU A 10 11.30 -7.16 9.41
C LEU A 10 11.00 -8.30 10.39
N LEU A 11 11.90 -8.55 11.34
CA LEU A 11 11.71 -9.60 12.36
C LEU A 11 10.45 -9.36 13.19
N ARG A 12 10.20 -8.11 13.62
CA ARG A 12 8.97 -7.76 14.36
C ARG A 12 7.71 -7.97 13.52
N ALA A 13 7.74 -7.56 12.25
CA ALA A 13 6.63 -7.77 11.34
C ALA A 13 6.36 -9.26 11.12
N MET A 14 7.41 -10.05 10.86
CA MET A 14 7.31 -11.50 10.69
C MET A 14 6.77 -12.20 11.95
N MET A 15 7.21 -11.79 13.15
CA MET A 15 6.66 -12.32 14.41
C MET A 15 5.17 -11.99 14.56
N GLY A 16 4.74 -10.78 14.21
CA GLY A 16 3.31 -10.40 14.23
C GLY A 16 2.48 -11.23 13.26
N VAL A 17 2.96 -11.37 12.02
CA VAL A 17 2.32 -12.23 11.00
C VAL A 17 2.26 -13.68 11.48
N ALA A 18 3.37 -14.22 11.99
CA ALA A 18 3.43 -15.60 12.50
C ALA A 18 2.48 -15.83 13.68
N ALA A 19 2.36 -14.85 14.60
CA ALA A 19 1.42 -14.93 15.71
C ALA A 19 -0.04 -14.95 15.22
N ASN A 20 -0.39 -14.11 14.25
CA ASN A 20 -1.72 -14.10 13.64
C ASN A 20 -2.04 -15.41 12.92
N LEU A 21 -1.09 -15.96 12.16
CA LEU A 21 -1.26 -17.24 11.47
C LEU A 21 -1.33 -18.43 12.46
N LEU A 22 -0.50 -18.42 13.51
CA LEU A 22 -0.56 -19.44 14.56
C LEU A 22 -1.90 -19.43 15.27
N LEU A 23 -2.42 -18.23 15.59
CA LEU A 23 -3.75 -18.09 16.15
C LEU A 23 -4.81 -18.69 15.20
N ALA A 24 -4.73 -18.40 13.90
CA ALA A 24 -5.62 -18.98 12.90
C ALA A 24 -5.57 -20.51 12.86
N VAL A 25 -4.37 -21.11 12.92
CA VAL A 25 -4.19 -22.56 12.96
C VAL A 25 -4.82 -23.15 14.22
N LEU A 26 -4.58 -22.55 15.39
CA LEU A 26 -5.14 -23.01 16.66
C LEU A 26 -6.66 -22.93 16.67
N LEU A 27 -7.20 -21.86 16.10
CA LEU A 27 -8.63 -21.62 15.98
C LEU A 27 -9.29 -22.59 14.97
N HIS A 28 -8.63 -22.86 13.84
CA HIS A 28 -9.07 -23.87 12.88
C HIS A 28 -9.11 -25.26 13.51
N TRP A 29 -8.07 -25.63 14.27
CA TRP A 29 -7.99 -26.94 14.93
C TRP A 29 -9.05 -27.14 16.03
N ARG A 30 -9.65 -26.06 16.53
CA ARG A 30 -10.71 -26.12 17.54
C ARG A 30 -12.12 -26.26 16.93
N GLU A 31 -12.23 -26.46 15.61
CA GLU A 31 -13.49 -26.61 14.86
C GLU A 31 -14.52 -25.50 15.16
N THR A 32 -14.06 -24.28 15.44
CA THR A 32 -14.95 -23.14 15.66
C THR A 32 -15.55 -22.67 14.32
N GLU A 33 -16.64 -23.31 13.89
CA GLU A 33 -17.45 -22.91 12.71
C GLU A 33 -17.84 -21.42 12.75
N SER A 34 -17.94 -20.83 13.94
CA SER A 34 -18.25 -19.40 14.14
C SER A 34 -17.25 -18.45 13.49
N LEU A 35 -15.98 -18.85 13.33
CA LEU A 35 -14.94 -18.00 12.73
C LEU A 35 -15.07 -17.86 11.21
N TYR A 36 -15.71 -18.84 10.57
CA TYR A 36 -16.05 -18.74 9.16
C TYR A 36 -17.14 -17.69 8.93
N GLN A 37 -18.03 -17.49 9.91
CA GLN A 37 -19.06 -16.44 9.86
C GLN A 37 -18.50 -15.03 10.14
N GLU A 38 -17.32 -14.92 10.78
CA GLU A 38 -16.66 -13.63 11.04
C GLU A 38 -15.87 -13.09 9.83
N ASN A 39 -16.01 -13.70 8.64
CA ASN A 39 -15.40 -13.23 7.39
C ASN A 39 -15.63 -11.72 7.15
N ASN A 40 -16.86 -11.26 7.41
CA ASN A 40 -17.22 -9.85 7.27
C ASN A 40 -16.42 -8.92 8.19
N LEU A 41 -15.98 -9.38 9.37
CA LEU A 41 -15.16 -8.55 10.26
C LEU A 41 -13.75 -8.36 9.68
N LEU A 42 -13.14 -9.41 9.15
CA LEU A 42 -11.82 -9.36 8.53
C LEU A 42 -11.85 -8.46 7.29
N GLU A 43 -12.84 -8.62 6.42
CA GLU A 43 -13.04 -7.77 5.24
C GLU A 43 -13.23 -6.28 5.64
N ASN A 44 -14.03 -6.00 6.67
CA ASN A 44 -14.20 -4.63 7.17
C ASN A 44 -12.90 -4.04 7.75
N LEU A 45 -12.09 -4.84 8.44
CA LEU A 45 -10.79 -4.40 8.95
C LEU A 45 -9.79 -4.15 7.82
N GLN A 46 -9.80 -4.98 6.77
CA GLN A 46 -9.02 -4.76 5.56
C GLN A 46 -9.41 -3.45 4.88
N LEU A 47 -10.72 -3.19 4.71
CA LEU A 47 -11.24 -1.94 4.16
C LEU A 47 -10.81 -0.73 5.01
N ALA A 48 -10.90 -0.83 6.33
CA ALA A 48 -10.44 0.23 7.23
C ALA A 48 -8.92 0.48 7.10
N ALA A 49 -8.12 -0.57 6.99
CA ALA A 49 -6.68 -0.46 6.80
C ALA A 49 -6.32 0.19 5.45
N LEU A 50 -7.02 -0.18 4.37
CA LEU A 50 -6.86 0.39 3.04
C LEU A 50 -7.28 1.87 2.99
N ALA A 51 -8.42 2.21 3.59
CA ALA A 51 -8.84 3.61 3.74
C ALA A 51 -7.79 4.42 4.51
N GLY A 52 -7.24 3.86 5.60
CA GLY A 52 -6.11 4.44 6.33
C GLY A 52 -4.90 4.66 5.43
N CYS A 53 -4.54 3.70 4.58
CA CYS A 53 -3.43 3.81 3.64
C CYS A 53 -3.65 4.96 2.66
N VAL A 54 -4.84 5.05 2.04
CA VAL A 54 -5.20 6.14 1.12
C VAL A 54 -5.03 7.50 1.79
N LEU A 55 -5.56 7.65 3.01
CA LEU A 55 -5.47 8.89 3.77
C LEU A 55 -4.02 9.22 4.10
N VAL A 56 -3.27 8.28 4.68
CA VAL A 56 -1.90 8.51 5.12
C VAL A 56 -0.98 8.84 3.94
N TYR A 57 -1.01 8.03 2.88
CA TYR A 57 -0.18 8.27 1.70
C TYR A 57 -0.59 9.55 0.97
N GLY A 58 -1.89 9.77 0.76
CA GLY A 58 -2.42 10.93 0.06
C GLY A 58 -2.15 12.24 0.79
N LEU A 59 -2.39 12.30 2.11
CA LEU A 59 -2.10 13.48 2.92
C LEU A 59 -0.60 13.79 2.94
N ARG A 60 0.26 12.76 3.00
CA ARG A 60 1.70 12.95 2.96
C ARG A 60 2.21 13.41 1.60
N ALA A 61 1.66 12.88 0.50
CA ALA A 61 2.01 13.30 -0.86
C ALA A 61 1.71 14.80 -1.09
N ARG A 62 0.69 15.35 -0.41
CA ARG A 62 0.30 16.76 -0.49
C ARG A 62 1.16 17.70 0.35
N ARG A 63 1.89 17.20 1.36
CA ARG A 63 2.60 18.05 2.35
C ARG A 63 4.05 18.32 1.96
N GLY A 64 4.31 19.37 1.19
CA GLY A 64 5.66 19.98 1.07
C GLY A 64 6.81 19.03 0.73
N VAL A 65 6.52 17.84 0.19
CA VAL A 65 7.51 16.82 -0.14
C VAL A 65 8.08 17.06 -1.54
N ASP A 66 9.31 16.59 -1.75
CA ASP A 66 9.96 16.67 -3.05
C ASP A 66 9.26 15.78 -4.11
N GLY A 67 9.61 16.00 -5.38
CA GLY A 67 8.97 15.30 -6.50
C GLY A 67 9.11 13.77 -6.44
N TYR A 68 10.25 13.27 -5.93
CA TYR A 68 10.48 11.84 -5.74
C TYR A 68 9.50 11.26 -4.71
N ALA A 69 9.41 11.87 -3.53
CA ALA A 69 8.53 11.42 -2.48
C ALA A 69 7.06 11.54 -2.86
N ARG A 70 6.70 12.61 -3.58
CA ARG A 70 5.34 12.80 -4.11
C ARG A 70 4.96 11.70 -5.08
N LEU A 71 5.87 11.31 -5.98
CA LEU A 71 5.64 10.23 -6.94
C LEU A 71 5.45 8.90 -6.22
N GLN A 72 6.34 8.57 -5.27
CA GLN A 72 6.28 7.33 -4.51
C GLN A 72 5.00 7.24 -3.65
N LEU A 73 4.71 8.27 -2.85
CA LEU A 73 3.54 8.33 -1.99
C LEU A 73 2.24 8.39 -2.79
N GLY A 74 2.22 9.15 -3.89
CA GLY A 74 1.06 9.24 -4.78
C GLY A 74 0.73 7.90 -5.42
N ALA A 75 1.74 7.17 -5.88
CA ALA A 75 1.56 5.83 -6.43
C ALA A 75 0.98 4.85 -5.40
N LEU A 76 1.52 4.84 -4.17
CA LEU A 76 1.01 4.00 -3.09
C LEU A 76 -0.42 4.39 -2.66
N ALA A 77 -0.75 5.69 -2.68
CA ALA A 77 -2.12 6.15 -2.41
C ALA A 77 -3.11 5.66 -3.47
N VAL A 78 -2.75 5.77 -4.75
CA VAL A 78 -3.58 5.28 -5.86
C VAL A 78 -3.74 3.76 -5.79
N LEU A 79 -2.67 3.02 -5.52
CA LEU A 79 -2.74 1.56 -5.33
C LEU A 79 -3.71 1.19 -4.22
N SER A 80 -3.57 1.84 -3.07
CA SER A 80 -4.42 1.59 -1.91
C SER A 80 -5.89 1.93 -2.20
N ALA A 81 -6.15 2.98 -2.99
CA ALA A 81 -7.50 3.36 -3.39
C ALA A 81 -8.12 2.36 -4.36
N CYS A 82 -7.32 1.83 -5.30
CA CYS A 82 -7.79 0.79 -6.21
C CYS A 82 -8.03 -0.55 -5.51
N MET A 83 -7.17 -0.93 -4.55
CA MET A 83 -7.43 -2.09 -3.68
C MET A 83 -8.69 -1.87 -2.83
N PHE A 84 -8.86 -0.70 -2.22
CA PHE A 84 -10.06 -0.36 -1.46
C PHE A 84 -11.32 -0.50 -2.32
N TYR A 85 -11.31 0.03 -3.54
CA TYR A 85 -12.42 -0.09 -4.48
C TYR A 85 -12.69 -1.53 -4.92
N ARG A 86 -11.62 -2.35 -5.04
CA ARG A 86 -11.72 -3.79 -5.32
C ARG A 86 -12.42 -4.52 -4.17
N GLU A 87 -12.06 -4.24 -2.92
CA GLU A 87 -12.65 -4.93 -1.76
C GLU A 87 -14.05 -4.43 -1.38
N SER A 88 -14.39 -3.18 -1.68
CA SER A 88 -15.66 -2.57 -1.20
C SER A 88 -16.91 -3.01 -1.97
N ASP A 89 -16.72 -3.80 -3.02
CA ASP A 89 -17.74 -4.35 -3.91
C ASP A 89 -18.85 -3.40 -4.39
N PHE A 90 -18.57 -2.10 -4.58
CA PHE A 90 -19.60 -1.05 -4.80
C PHE A 90 -20.55 -1.24 -6.00
N HIS A 91 -20.32 -2.21 -6.87
CA HIS A 91 -21.12 -2.42 -8.07
C HIS A 91 -22.55 -2.93 -7.79
N TRP A 92 -22.80 -3.55 -6.63
CA TRP A 92 -24.15 -3.95 -6.20
C TRP A 92 -25.09 -2.78 -5.91
N LEU A 93 -24.55 -1.57 -5.71
CA LEU A 93 -25.34 -0.34 -5.54
C LEU A 93 -25.99 0.14 -6.85
N LEU A 94 -25.61 -0.46 -7.98
CA LEU A 94 -26.10 -0.09 -9.31
C LEU A 94 -27.03 -1.18 -9.85
N PRO A 95 -28.15 -0.81 -10.51
CA PRO A 95 -29.03 -1.80 -11.11
C PRO A 95 -28.31 -2.58 -12.22
N GLU A 96 -28.43 -3.91 -12.18
CA GLU A 96 -27.89 -4.81 -13.20
C GLU A 96 -28.42 -4.45 -14.60
N GLY A 97 -27.60 -4.66 -15.63
CA GLY A 97 -27.94 -4.35 -17.02
C GLY A 97 -27.85 -2.87 -17.42
N THR A 98 -27.56 -1.95 -16.48
CA THR A 98 -27.33 -0.54 -16.80
C THR A 98 -25.92 -0.30 -17.36
N ARG A 99 -25.75 0.76 -18.18
CA ARG A 99 -24.42 1.20 -18.62
C ARG A 99 -23.52 1.57 -17.43
N ALA A 100 -24.10 2.13 -16.37
CA ALA A 100 -23.38 2.47 -15.14
C ALA A 100 -22.83 1.21 -14.45
N TYR A 101 -23.63 0.15 -14.33
CA TYR A 101 -23.18 -1.15 -13.82
C TYR A 101 -22.04 -1.72 -14.66
N ALA A 102 -22.17 -1.73 -15.99
CA ALA A 102 -21.12 -2.22 -16.88
C ALA A 102 -19.81 -1.43 -16.74
N ILE A 103 -19.88 -0.10 -16.63
CA ILE A 103 -18.71 0.75 -16.40
C ILE A 103 -18.08 0.44 -15.03
N ALA A 104 -18.88 0.38 -13.97
CA ALA A 104 -18.39 0.08 -12.63
C ALA A 104 -17.72 -1.31 -12.58
N TYR A 105 -18.32 -2.31 -13.22
CA TYR A 105 -17.75 -3.66 -13.32
C TYR A 105 -16.39 -3.67 -14.04
N VAL A 106 -16.28 -2.98 -15.19
CA VAL A 106 -15.01 -2.87 -15.92
C VAL A 106 -13.95 -2.11 -15.12
N ILE A 107 -14.34 -1.02 -14.44
CA ILE A 107 -13.42 -0.29 -13.56
C ILE A 107 -12.98 -1.19 -12.40
N HIS A 108 -13.90 -1.93 -11.78
CA HIS A 108 -13.59 -2.83 -10.67
C HIS A 108 -12.58 -3.92 -11.08
N ARG A 109 -12.72 -4.49 -12.28
CA ARG A 109 -11.77 -5.47 -12.82
C ARG A 109 -10.46 -4.86 -13.34
N GLY A 110 -10.51 -3.69 -13.95
CA GLY A 110 -9.39 -3.09 -14.69
C GLY A 110 -8.55 -2.08 -13.89
N ALA A 111 -9.14 -1.37 -12.94
CA ALA A 111 -8.46 -0.30 -12.19
C ALA A 111 -7.30 -0.84 -11.37
N PHE A 112 -7.41 -2.04 -10.83
CA PHE A 112 -6.32 -2.69 -10.09
C PHE A 112 -5.09 -2.93 -10.97
N VAL A 113 -5.27 -3.47 -12.18
CA VAL A 113 -4.17 -3.71 -13.12
C VAL A 113 -3.50 -2.41 -13.53
N LEU A 114 -4.31 -1.38 -13.85
CA LEU A 114 -3.79 -0.05 -14.18
C LEU A 114 -3.03 0.58 -13.00
N ALA A 115 -3.50 0.38 -11.77
CA ALA A 115 -2.81 0.86 -10.57
C ALA A 115 -1.47 0.16 -10.36
N LEU A 116 -1.40 -1.16 -10.55
CA LEU A 116 -0.13 -1.91 -10.50
C LEU A 116 0.87 -1.40 -11.55
N LEU A 117 0.42 -1.19 -12.79
CA LEU A 117 1.27 -0.62 -13.84
C LEU A 117 1.71 0.81 -13.50
N GLY A 118 0.81 1.61 -12.93
CA GLY A 118 1.11 2.97 -12.46
C GLY A 118 2.16 2.99 -11.34
N VAL A 119 2.05 2.07 -10.38
CA VAL A 119 3.04 1.89 -9.30
C VAL A 119 4.37 1.43 -9.86
N ALA A 120 4.37 0.42 -10.74
CA ALA A 120 5.59 -0.07 -11.39
C ALA A 120 6.27 1.06 -12.19
N GLY A 121 5.51 1.86 -12.94
CA GLY A 121 6.01 3.02 -13.67
C GLY A 121 6.57 4.11 -12.73
N ALA A 122 5.87 4.40 -11.64
CA ALA A 122 6.32 5.36 -10.63
C ALA A 122 7.62 4.91 -9.93
N PHE A 123 7.71 3.63 -9.56
CA PHE A 123 8.89 3.06 -8.90
C PHE A 123 10.07 2.95 -9.88
N THR A 124 9.81 2.60 -11.13
CA THR A 124 10.82 2.63 -12.20
C THR A 124 11.35 4.06 -12.40
N ARG A 125 10.46 5.06 -12.41
CA ARG A 125 10.87 6.46 -12.49
C ARG A 125 11.65 6.91 -11.24
N CYS A 126 11.28 6.47 -10.04
CA CYS A 126 12.08 6.70 -8.83
C CYS A 126 13.49 6.09 -8.95
N TRP A 127 13.60 4.85 -9.44
CA TRP A 127 14.88 4.18 -9.70
C TRP A 127 15.75 4.97 -10.68
N LEU A 128 15.15 5.45 -11.78
CA LEU A 128 15.84 6.22 -12.80
C LEU A 128 16.27 7.62 -12.32
N LEU A 129 15.49 8.25 -11.44
CA LEU A 129 15.79 9.58 -10.89
C LEU A 129 16.90 9.54 -9.83
N ASP A 130 16.85 8.58 -8.90
CA ASP A 130 17.81 8.45 -7.81
C ASP A 130 17.91 6.99 -7.34
N ARG A 131 18.73 6.21 -8.04
CA ARG A 131 18.94 4.78 -7.77
C ARG A 131 19.38 4.52 -6.32
N ARG A 132 20.25 5.37 -5.77
CA ARG A 132 20.76 5.21 -4.40
C ARG A 132 19.64 5.40 -3.40
N ARG A 133 18.87 6.49 -3.51
CA ARG A 133 17.71 6.73 -2.65
C ARG A 133 16.66 5.63 -2.76
N PHE A 134 16.46 5.04 -3.95
CA PHE A 134 15.54 3.92 -4.13
C PHE A 134 16.04 2.65 -3.41
N LEU A 135 17.32 2.30 -3.56
CA LEU A 135 17.91 1.17 -2.84
C LEU A 135 17.88 1.39 -1.32
N ASP A 136 18.22 2.59 -0.86
CA ASP A 136 18.15 2.97 0.55
C ASP A 136 16.72 2.86 1.08
N PHE A 137 15.72 3.19 0.26
CA PHE A 137 14.32 2.99 0.59
C PHE A 137 13.98 1.51 0.71
N LEU A 138 14.39 0.64 -0.23
CA LEU A 138 14.13 -0.80 -0.14
C LEU A 138 14.79 -1.43 1.09
N ASP A 139 16.00 -0.99 1.45
CA ASP A 139 16.74 -1.42 2.64
C ASP A 139 16.28 -0.72 3.94
N SER A 140 15.24 0.13 3.86
CA SER A 140 14.65 0.82 5.00
C SER A 140 13.49 0.04 5.62
N GLY A 141 13.15 0.36 6.88
CA GLY A 141 11.98 -0.18 7.58
C GLY A 141 10.69 -0.19 6.72
N PRO A 142 10.19 0.94 6.21
CA PRO A 142 8.99 0.93 5.37
C PRO A 142 9.17 0.18 4.05
N GLY A 143 10.37 0.16 3.47
CA GLY A 143 10.65 -0.62 2.26
C GLY A 143 10.47 -2.12 2.49
N VAL A 144 11.09 -2.67 3.54
CA VAL A 144 10.94 -4.09 3.88
C VAL A 144 9.52 -4.45 4.26
N LEU A 145 8.77 -3.56 4.91
CA LEU A 145 7.35 -3.78 5.21
C LEU A 145 6.50 -3.87 3.94
N LEU A 146 6.75 -3.01 2.94
CA LEU A 146 6.03 -3.03 1.66
C LEU A 146 6.39 -4.25 0.81
N VAL A 147 7.65 -4.70 0.86
CA VAL A 147 8.07 -5.96 0.23
C VAL A 147 7.36 -7.14 0.89
N LEU A 148 7.35 -7.21 2.23
CA LEU A 148 6.64 -8.26 2.96
C LEU A 148 5.13 -8.23 2.67
N ALA A 149 4.51 -7.06 2.65
CA ALA A 149 3.10 -6.91 2.28
C ALA A 149 2.81 -7.45 0.86
N THR A 150 3.71 -7.20 -0.09
CA THR A 150 3.58 -7.70 -1.46
C THR A 150 3.65 -9.23 -1.50
N VAL A 151 4.56 -9.84 -0.73
CA VAL A 151 4.67 -11.30 -0.61
C VAL A 151 3.40 -11.89 0.01
N LEU A 152 2.84 -11.25 1.03
CA LEU A 152 1.60 -11.69 1.65
C LEU A 152 0.40 -11.58 0.70
N LEU A 153 0.26 -10.47 -0.06
CA LEU A 153 -0.79 -10.37 -1.07
C LEU A 153 -0.66 -11.46 -2.14
N ALA A 154 0.56 -11.73 -2.61
CA ALA A 154 0.78 -12.82 -3.56
C ALA A 154 0.40 -14.18 -2.94
N GLY A 155 0.72 -14.40 -1.66
CA GLY A 155 0.29 -15.59 -0.92
C GLY A 155 -1.24 -15.72 -0.83
N GLY A 156 -1.94 -14.63 -0.51
CA GLY A 156 -3.41 -14.59 -0.49
C GLY A 156 -4.01 -14.98 -1.84
N VAL A 157 -3.49 -14.42 -2.95
CA VAL A 157 -3.92 -14.78 -4.31
C VAL A 157 -3.71 -16.26 -4.63
N LEU A 158 -2.59 -16.86 -4.19
CA LEU A 158 -2.33 -18.28 -4.39
C LEU A 158 -3.33 -19.17 -3.62
N LEU A 159 -3.77 -18.73 -2.45
CA LEU A 159 -4.78 -19.40 -1.64
C LEU A 159 -6.19 -19.24 -2.25
N ASP A 160 -6.58 -18.01 -2.61
CA ASP A 160 -7.85 -17.69 -3.28
C ASP A 160 -8.05 -18.54 -4.55
N LYS A 161 -7.01 -18.62 -5.38
CA LYS A 161 -7.03 -19.40 -6.62
C LYS A 161 -6.79 -20.90 -6.42
N SER A 162 -6.73 -21.37 -5.17
CA SER A 162 -6.51 -22.78 -4.82
C SER A 162 -5.26 -23.37 -5.48
N VAL A 163 -4.27 -22.53 -5.77
CA VAL A 163 -2.96 -22.95 -6.31
C VAL A 163 -2.14 -23.64 -5.23
N VAL A 164 -2.31 -23.18 -3.98
CA VAL A 164 -1.77 -23.79 -2.76
C VAL A 164 -2.93 -24.05 -1.81
N SER A 165 -2.92 -25.20 -1.14
CA SER A 165 -3.88 -25.52 -0.09
C SER A 165 -3.16 -25.79 1.23
N ILE A 166 -3.56 -25.08 2.28
CA ILE A 166 -2.97 -25.18 3.62
C ILE A 166 -3.96 -25.84 4.58
N ALA A 167 -5.24 -25.51 4.48
CA ALA A 167 -6.32 -26.12 5.24
C ALA A 167 -7.66 -25.86 4.51
N GLU A 168 -8.55 -26.84 4.45
CA GLU A 168 -9.89 -26.61 3.89
C GLU A 168 -10.86 -26.13 4.98
N PRO A 169 -11.54 -24.98 4.81
CA PRO A 169 -11.42 -24.01 3.70
C PRO A 169 -10.26 -23.00 3.89
N ASN A 170 -9.54 -22.70 2.80
CA ASN A 170 -8.38 -21.77 2.81
C ASN A 170 -8.77 -20.30 3.08
N ARG A 171 -10.07 -19.99 3.11
CA ARG A 171 -10.60 -18.63 3.17
C ARG A 171 -10.06 -17.84 4.36
N LEU A 172 -10.03 -18.42 5.56
CA LEU A 172 -9.50 -17.73 6.73
C LEU A 172 -8.02 -17.31 6.56
N PHE A 173 -7.22 -18.17 5.92
CA PHE A 173 -5.81 -17.88 5.67
C PHE A 173 -5.64 -16.80 4.59
N GLU A 174 -6.45 -16.85 3.52
CA GLU A 174 -6.51 -15.79 2.51
C GLU A 174 -6.76 -14.42 3.15
N GLU A 175 -7.85 -14.29 3.92
CA GLU A 175 -8.26 -13.05 4.57
C GLU A 175 -7.20 -12.53 5.56
N LEU A 176 -6.52 -13.43 6.27
CA LEU A 176 -5.44 -13.06 7.17
C LEU A 176 -4.18 -12.60 6.43
N PHE A 177 -3.85 -13.21 5.29
CA PHE A 177 -2.74 -12.75 4.45
C PHE A 177 -3.00 -11.34 3.95
N GLU A 178 -4.20 -11.07 3.44
CA GLU A 178 -4.60 -9.74 2.97
C GLU A 178 -4.64 -8.72 4.11
N LEU A 179 -5.26 -9.05 5.25
CA LEU A 179 -5.31 -8.17 6.42
C LEU A 179 -3.91 -7.80 6.94
N ASN A 180 -3.02 -8.80 7.07
CA ASN A 180 -1.64 -8.52 7.46
C ASN A 180 -0.95 -7.64 6.42
N ALA A 181 -1.11 -7.89 5.13
CA ALA A 181 -0.52 -7.07 4.09
C ALA A 181 -0.96 -5.60 4.18
N TYR A 182 -2.26 -5.35 4.28
CA TYR A 182 -2.79 -3.99 4.38
C TYR A 182 -2.40 -3.30 5.69
N GLY A 183 -2.34 -4.04 6.80
CA GLY A 183 -1.80 -3.55 8.07
C GLY A 183 -0.33 -3.14 7.96
N LEU A 184 0.50 -3.95 7.31
CA LEU A 184 1.91 -3.62 7.06
C LEU A 184 2.07 -2.42 6.14
N MET A 185 1.25 -2.30 5.09
CA MET A 185 1.18 -1.10 4.26
C MET A 185 0.85 0.13 5.11
N LEU A 186 -0.15 0.07 5.97
CA LEU A 186 -0.54 1.19 6.82
C LEU A 186 0.59 1.61 7.77
N ILE A 187 1.26 0.64 8.40
CA ILE A 187 2.41 0.87 9.27
C ILE A 187 3.56 1.52 8.47
N ALA A 188 3.84 1.04 7.25
CA ALA A 188 4.82 1.65 6.35
C ALA A 188 4.46 3.12 6.03
N GLY A 189 3.18 3.41 5.78
CA GLY A 189 2.67 4.76 5.56
C GLY A 189 2.86 5.70 6.73
N GLY A 190 2.76 5.20 7.96
CA GLY A 190 3.06 5.97 9.18
C GLY A 190 4.54 6.32 9.36
N SER A 191 5.45 5.63 8.65
CA SER A 191 6.88 5.82 8.81
C SER A 191 7.39 7.11 8.17
N ARG A 192 8.06 7.94 8.97
CA ARG A 192 8.77 9.16 8.50
C ARG A 192 9.93 8.87 7.55
N ALA A 193 10.38 7.62 7.45
CA ALA A 193 11.45 7.22 6.52
C ALA A 193 10.94 7.08 5.08
N LEU A 194 9.65 6.78 4.88
CA LEU A 194 9.06 6.69 3.54
C LEU A 194 9.06 8.06 2.87
N GLY A 195 9.55 8.17 1.64
CA GLY A 195 9.68 9.44 0.92
C GLY A 195 10.73 10.40 1.50
N ARG A 196 11.60 9.96 2.43
CA ARG A 196 12.63 10.85 2.99
C ARG A 196 13.69 11.22 1.93
N PRO A 197 14.13 12.49 1.84
CA PRO A 197 15.28 12.87 1.03
C PRO A 197 16.56 12.19 1.53
N PRO A 198 17.56 11.97 0.66
CA PRO A 198 18.85 11.44 1.07
C PRO A 198 19.50 12.35 2.11
N ALA A 199 20.28 11.75 3.02
CA ALA A 199 20.98 12.51 4.06
C ALA A 199 21.84 13.61 3.43
N GLY A 200 21.61 14.87 3.82
CA GLY A 200 22.33 16.04 3.32
C GLY A 200 21.55 16.97 2.38
N ARG A 201 20.36 16.60 1.90
CA ARG A 201 19.45 17.54 1.17
C ARG A 201 18.37 18.06 2.11
N ALA A 202 18.44 19.35 2.46
CA ALA A 202 17.37 20.03 3.17
C ALA A 202 16.07 20.03 2.32
N PRO A 203 14.89 19.96 2.95
CA PRO A 203 13.63 20.14 2.23
C PRO A 203 13.60 21.56 1.64
N GLY A 204 13.61 21.68 0.31
CA GLY A 204 13.60 22.96 -0.40
C GLY A 204 14.79 23.20 -1.34
N SER A 205 15.81 22.34 -1.35
CA SER A 205 16.97 22.51 -2.24
C SER A 205 16.74 22.01 -3.68
N SER A 206 15.49 21.77 -4.10
CA SER A 206 15.18 21.56 -5.51
C SER A 206 15.39 22.91 -6.20
N GLY A 207 16.46 23.04 -6.98
CA GLY A 207 16.81 24.20 -7.79
C GLY A 207 15.85 24.47 -8.94
N VAL A 208 14.55 24.43 -8.68
CA VAL A 208 13.56 25.09 -9.51
C VAL A 208 13.42 26.49 -8.91
N PRO A 209 13.79 27.57 -9.63
CA PRO A 209 13.54 28.90 -9.14
C PRO A 209 12.03 29.04 -8.95
N VAL A 210 11.59 29.20 -7.70
CA VAL A 210 10.28 29.76 -7.42
C VAL A 210 10.32 31.14 -8.06
N ALA A 211 9.58 31.32 -9.16
CA ALA A 211 9.36 32.63 -9.73
C ALA A 211 8.72 33.49 -8.62
N GLY A 212 9.56 34.27 -7.94
CA GLY A 212 9.09 35.27 -7.00
C GLY A 212 8.21 36.27 -7.76
N PRO A 213 7.24 36.91 -7.08
CA PRO A 213 6.43 37.94 -7.70
C PRO A 213 7.36 39.00 -8.31
N ALA A 214 7.09 39.35 -9.57
CA ALA A 214 7.87 40.31 -10.32
C ALA A 214 8.04 41.59 -9.48
N ARG A 215 9.29 41.89 -9.09
CA ARG A 215 9.63 43.21 -8.55
C ARG A 215 9.37 44.23 -9.65
N THR A 216 8.31 44.99 -9.51
CA THR A 216 8.11 46.23 -10.26
C THR A 216 9.24 47.17 -9.89
N VAL A 217 10.14 47.40 -10.84
CA VAL A 217 11.15 48.46 -10.75
C VAL A 217 10.42 49.79 -10.95
N PRO A 218 10.51 50.76 -10.03
CA PRO A 218 10.00 52.11 -10.30
C PRO A 218 10.87 52.76 -11.36
N LEU A 219 10.23 53.20 -12.45
CA LEU A 219 10.84 54.08 -13.43
C LEU A 219 10.87 55.50 -12.83
N ASP A 220 11.99 55.85 -12.20
CA ASP A 220 12.37 57.25 -12.03
C ASP A 220 13.31 57.62 -13.18
N ARG A 221 12.79 58.40 -14.12
CA ARG A 221 13.45 59.54 -14.80
C ARG A 221 12.46 60.27 -15.70
#